data_AF-A0A453RE24-F1
#
_entry.id   AF-A0A453RE24-F1
#
_cell.length_a   1.000
_cell.length_b   1.000
_cell.length_c   1.000
_cell.angle_alpha   90.00
_cell.angle_beta   90.00
_cell.angle_gamma   90.00
#
_symmetry.space_group_name_H-M   'P 1'
#
loop_
_entity.id
_entity.type
_entity.pdbx_description
1 polymer ?
#
loop_
_entity_poly.entity_id
_entity_poly.type
_entity_poly.pdbx_seq_one_letter_code
_entity_poly.pdbx_strand_id
1 'polypeptide(L)'
;MFEVPISSGNGSYPFPVEVPRNTRFLFSSKTRSPSKAIAKSVVYLLKPKSLALEQFEKLINFLEQFYHPSNGGRWTYSLERFLRYLVFYFERRLQHEQFDTMDEKNEQFCLGKEERAVFIKVVLKLLDRGQYSKDDSLAETVSIATSILSYVEPSLVLPFVATNFQLALETTTATHQLKNAVTSVAFSGRALLLSSLCSTQSGDSSMIDTLYDLIVTSLSNALLGMDANDPPKTVATMQLIGSIFSNLATVGVSDDVPAFLQTSSLSDWLDEFFCRLFSVLQNLESSSAIAEGYQTSIMPGTFLVEDSPHYFCMLEIALGKLSKTLFNQSLKKIAKFVNANILPGATSEVGLLCCACVHSYPEEASVYLVKPILMTIMSSFEGTPTTGYVGREVPNNMSTKATLSPALETALDYYLRVLAISISYAGPVLVSYREELKHVIMSAFQAPSWKVNGAGDHLLRSVLGSLVSFYPLDQYK
;
A
#
# COMPACT_ATOMS: atom_id res chain seq x y z
N MET A 1 11.46 -34.50 11.26
CA MET A 1 12.63 -34.00 11.98
C MET A 1 13.17 -32.79 11.21
N PHE A 2 13.71 -31.78 11.87
CA PHE A 2 14.34 -30.65 11.16
C PHE A 2 15.72 -31.09 10.68
N GLU A 3 15.98 -30.99 9.38
CA GLU A 3 17.25 -31.38 8.75
C GLU A 3 18.21 -30.18 8.77
N VAL A 4 18.56 -29.73 9.97
CA VAL A 4 19.53 -28.65 10.18
C VAL A 4 20.92 -29.24 10.42
N PRO A 5 21.99 -28.68 9.84
CA PRO A 5 23.34 -29.18 10.03
C PRO A 5 23.82 -28.88 11.44
N ILE A 6 24.44 -29.85 12.10
CA ILE A 6 25.06 -29.69 13.42
C ILE A 6 26.55 -29.98 13.26
N SER A 7 27.40 -28.98 13.51
CA SER A 7 28.85 -29.06 13.28
C SER A 7 29.21 -29.35 11.80
N SER A 8 30.29 -30.06 11.53
CA SER A 8 30.74 -30.50 10.19
C SER A 8 29.89 -31.63 9.58
N GLY A 9 28.88 -32.14 10.29
CA GLY A 9 28.03 -33.23 9.84
C GLY A 9 26.81 -32.73 9.09
N ASN A 10 26.70 -33.08 7.80
CA ASN A 10 25.42 -33.06 7.10
C ASN A 10 24.63 -34.33 7.47
N GLY A 11 23.61 -34.18 8.32
CA GLY A 11 22.62 -35.24 8.53
C GLY A 11 21.80 -35.44 7.28
N SER A 12 22.21 -36.35 6.41
CA SER A 12 21.43 -36.81 5.26
C SER A 12 20.91 -38.22 5.49
N TYR A 13 19.68 -38.50 5.07
CA TYR A 13 19.22 -39.88 4.93
C TYR A 13 20.17 -40.65 3.99
N PRO A 14 20.32 -41.98 4.18
CA PRO A 14 21.11 -42.82 3.27
C PRO A 14 20.56 -42.86 1.84
N PHE A 15 19.40 -42.24 1.59
CA PHE A 15 18.75 -42.13 0.29
C PHE A 15 18.22 -40.70 0.07
N PRO A 16 18.20 -40.19 -1.19
CA PRO A 16 17.60 -38.90 -1.50
C PRO A 16 16.08 -38.94 -1.27
N VAL A 17 15.62 -38.21 -0.26
CA VAL A 17 14.18 -38.01 0.02
C VAL A 17 13.55 -37.04 -1.00
N GLU A 18 14.39 -36.23 -1.66
CA GLU A 18 13.97 -35.25 -2.63
C GLU A 18 13.83 -35.83 -4.04
N VAL A 19 12.69 -35.52 -4.66
CA VAL A 19 12.44 -35.80 -6.07
C VAL A 19 13.46 -35.02 -6.92
N PRO A 20 14.11 -35.64 -7.94
CA PRO A 20 15.08 -34.97 -8.81
C PRO A 20 14.54 -33.65 -9.39
N ARG A 21 15.41 -32.65 -9.52
CA ARG A 21 15.03 -31.28 -9.92
C ARG A 21 14.20 -31.24 -11.21
N ASN A 22 14.58 -32.01 -12.23
CA ASN A 22 13.86 -32.08 -13.50
C ASN A 22 12.45 -32.68 -13.35
N THR A 23 12.29 -33.66 -12.45
CA THR A 23 10.99 -34.28 -12.16
C THR A 23 10.09 -33.36 -11.34
N ARG A 24 10.65 -32.51 -10.47
CA ARG A 24 9.91 -31.45 -9.75
C ARG A 24 9.35 -30.37 -10.69
N PHE A 25 10.04 -30.09 -11.80
CA PHE A 25 9.52 -29.19 -12.84
C PHE A 25 8.34 -29.79 -13.60
N LEU A 26 8.36 -31.10 -13.82
CA LEU A 26 7.32 -31.81 -14.57
C LEU A 26 6.10 -32.18 -13.71
N PHE A 27 6.30 -32.39 -12.41
CA PHE A 27 5.25 -32.85 -11.50
C PHE A 27 5.34 -32.11 -10.16
N SER A 28 4.21 -31.60 -9.68
CA SER A 28 4.15 -30.93 -8.37
C SER A 28 4.44 -31.93 -7.26
N SER A 29 5.67 -31.96 -6.78
CA SER A 29 6.06 -32.76 -5.63
C SER A 29 5.62 -32.07 -4.33
N LYS A 30 4.53 -32.55 -3.72
CA LYS A 30 4.18 -32.19 -2.34
C LYS A 30 5.03 -33.01 -1.38
N THR A 31 6.34 -32.75 -1.30
CA THR A 31 7.16 -33.27 -0.20
C THR A 31 6.53 -32.79 1.11
N ARG A 32 5.88 -33.71 1.84
CA ARG A 32 5.21 -33.42 3.12
C ARG A 32 6.30 -33.12 4.16
N SER A 33 6.58 -31.84 4.37
CA SER A 33 7.42 -31.45 5.50
C SER A 33 6.72 -31.86 6.81
N PRO A 34 7.45 -32.49 7.77
CA PRO A 34 6.91 -32.81 9.07
C PRO A 34 6.61 -31.55 9.92
N SER A 35 7.05 -30.36 9.48
CA SER A 35 6.87 -29.09 10.19
C SER A 35 5.44 -28.83 10.64
N LYS A 36 4.45 -29.19 9.82
CA LYS A 36 3.03 -29.04 10.18
C LYS A 36 2.65 -29.90 11.38
N ALA A 37 3.05 -31.17 11.37
CA ALA A 37 2.74 -32.10 12.46
C ALA A 37 3.50 -31.71 13.74
N ILE A 38 4.77 -31.31 13.62
CA ILE A 38 5.60 -30.85 14.74
C ILE A 38 4.96 -29.60 15.37
N ALA A 39 4.64 -28.57 14.57
CA ALA A 39 4.01 -27.35 15.05
C ALA A 39 2.67 -27.63 15.76
N LYS A 40 1.83 -28.49 15.18
CA LYS A 40 0.57 -28.90 15.80
C LYS A 40 0.81 -29.57 17.15
N SER A 41 1.72 -30.53 17.22
CA SER A 41 2.02 -31.22 18.48
C SER A 41 2.55 -30.25 19.53
N VAL A 42 3.48 -29.37 19.18
CA VAL A 42 4.00 -28.33 20.09
C VAL A 42 2.86 -27.51 20.68
N VAL A 43 2.03 -26.91 19.82
CA VAL A 43 0.95 -26.01 20.26
C VAL A 43 -0.06 -26.71 21.16
N TYR A 44 -0.54 -27.90 20.78
CA TYR A 44 -1.61 -28.57 21.55
C TYR A 44 -1.10 -29.33 22.78
N LEU A 45 0.22 -29.46 22.96
CA LEU A 45 0.82 -29.99 24.20
C LEU A 45 1.07 -28.90 25.26
N LEU A 46 1.04 -27.61 24.89
CA LEU A 46 1.17 -26.52 25.86
C LEU A 46 0.01 -26.57 26.87
N LYS A 47 0.31 -26.49 28.15
CA LYS A 47 -0.69 -26.43 29.22
C LYS A 47 -0.13 -25.54 30.34
N PRO A 48 -0.99 -24.85 31.11
CA PRO A 48 -0.55 -24.15 32.31
C PRO A 48 0.30 -25.07 33.21
N LYS A 49 1.42 -24.57 33.72
CA LYS A 49 2.34 -25.31 34.62
C LYS A 49 2.96 -26.60 34.03
N SER A 50 2.99 -26.74 32.71
CA SER A 50 3.59 -27.89 32.02
C SER A 50 5.05 -27.66 31.62
N LEU A 51 5.86 -28.74 31.65
CA LEU A 51 7.23 -28.77 31.12
C LEU A 51 7.28 -28.57 29.59
N ALA A 52 6.15 -28.60 28.89
CA ALA A 52 6.09 -28.44 27.43
C ALA A 52 6.64 -27.08 26.97
N LEU A 53 6.42 -26.00 27.74
CA LEU A 53 6.96 -24.67 27.42
C LEU A 53 8.49 -24.65 27.51
N GLU A 54 9.07 -25.27 28.55
CA GLU A 54 10.53 -25.35 28.71
C GLU A 54 11.18 -26.16 27.58
N GLN A 55 10.55 -27.27 27.17
CA GLN A 55 11.06 -28.09 26.07
C GLN A 55 10.92 -27.37 24.72
N PHE A 56 9.83 -26.62 24.54
CA PHE A 56 9.65 -25.77 23.38
C PHE A 56 10.72 -24.68 23.32
N GLU A 57 11.01 -24.00 24.43
CA GLU A 57 12.09 -23.00 24.48
C GLU A 57 13.45 -23.61 24.11
N LYS A 58 13.78 -24.79 24.65
CA LYS A 58 15.02 -25.49 24.28
C LYS A 58 15.08 -25.79 22.77
N LEU A 59 13.97 -26.27 22.19
CA LEU A 59 13.88 -26.50 20.76
C LEU A 59 14.13 -25.22 19.96
N ILE A 60 13.52 -24.10 20.35
CA ILE A 60 13.70 -22.83 19.67
C ILE A 60 15.14 -22.31 19.80
N ASN A 61 15.77 -22.43 20.96
CA ASN A 61 17.17 -22.03 21.13
C ASN A 61 18.11 -22.81 20.19
N PHE A 62 17.81 -24.07 19.86
CA PHE A 62 18.57 -24.83 18.85
C PHE A 62 18.31 -24.37 17.42
N LEU A 63 17.08 -23.90 17.12
CA LEU A 63 16.67 -23.51 15.79
C LEU A 63 17.00 -22.04 15.46
N GLU A 64 17.11 -21.18 16.46
CA GLU A 64 17.26 -19.72 16.33
C GLU A 64 18.36 -19.31 15.33
N GLN A 65 19.54 -19.93 15.44
CA GLN A 65 20.67 -19.60 14.56
C GLN A 65 20.39 -19.86 13.08
N PHE A 66 19.48 -20.78 12.74
CA PHE A 66 19.15 -21.12 11.35
C PHE A 66 18.14 -20.16 10.72
N TYR A 67 17.54 -19.26 11.52
CA TYR A 67 16.75 -18.13 11.03
C TYR A 67 17.61 -16.91 10.71
N HIS A 68 18.90 -16.93 11.07
CA HIS A 68 19.82 -15.82 10.76
C HIS A 68 20.02 -15.68 9.23
N PRO A 69 20.08 -14.46 8.67
CA PRO A 69 20.16 -14.22 7.22
C PRO A 69 21.33 -14.89 6.51
N SER A 70 22.45 -15.06 7.23
CA SER A 70 23.67 -15.70 6.73
C SER A 70 23.62 -17.23 6.76
N ASN A 71 22.65 -17.82 7.47
CA ASN A 71 22.55 -19.26 7.71
C ASN A 71 21.41 -19.91 6.92
N GLY A 72 20.95 -19.26 5.85
CA GLY A 72 19.95 -19.80 4.94
C GLY A 72 20.47 -21.02 4.17
N GLY A 73 19.61 -22.02 3.98
CA GLY A 73 19.96 -23.28 3.33
C GLY A 73 18.74 -24.14 2.98
N ARG A 74 18.95 -25.43 2.71
CA ARG A 74 17.86 -26.36 2.34
C ARG A 74 16.79 -26.49 3.43
N TRP A 75 17.17 -26.27 4.69
CA TRP A 75 16.26 -26.28 5.84
C TRP A 75 15.35 -25.06 5.92
N THR A 76 15.70 -23.93 5.29
CA THR A 76 14.95 -22.66 5.40
C THR A 76 13.49 -22.84 5.05
N TYR A 77 13.17 -23.59 3.99
CA TYR A 77 11.78 -23.92 3.63
C TYR A 77 11.04 -24.68 4.75
N SER A 78 11.69 -25.66 5.37
CA SER A 78 11.08 -26.44 6.45
C SER A 78 10.85 -25.59 7.71
N LEU A 79 11.79 -24.68 8.02
CA LEU A 79 11.71 -23.75 9.14
C LEU A 79 10.66 -22.65 8.90
N GLU A 80 10.56 -22.09 7.70
CA GLU A 80 9.46 -21.19 7.31
C GLU A 80 8.11 -21.87 7.56
N ARG A 81 7.91 -23.09 7.03
CA ARG A 81 6.68 -23.85 7.24
C ARG A 81 6.41 -24.11 8.72
N PHE A 82 7.44 -24.39 9.50
CA PHE A 82 7.28 -24.60 10.93
C PHE A 82 6.77 -23.35 11.63
N LEU A 83 7.41 -22.20 11.42
CA LEU A 83 6.97 -20.92 11.98
C LEU A 83 5.53 -20.59 11.55
N ARG A 84 5.22 -20.74 10.27
CA ARG A 84 3.88 -20.51 9.72
C ARG A 84 2.83 -21.37 10.42
N TYR A 85 3.06 -22.67 10.52
CA TYR A 85 2.10 -23.58 11.16
C TYR A 85 2.05 -23.41 12.68
N LEU A 86 3.15 -23.00 13.30
CA LEU A 86 3.23 -22.75 14.74
C LEU A 86 2.28 -21.60 15.11
N VAL A 87 2.37 -20.48 14.42
CA VAL A 87 1.46 -19.33 14.64
C VAL A 87 0.02 -19.67 14.25
N PHE A 88 -0.19 -20.31 13.10
CA PHE A 88 -1.53 -20.72 12.65
C PHE A 88 -2.24 -21.62 13.66
N TYR A 89 -1.57 -22.65 14.19
CA TYR A 89 -2.19 -23.53 15.17
C TYR A 89 -2.38 -22.85 16.52
N PHE A 90 -1.47 -21.96 16.92
CA PHE A 90 -1.59 -21.20 18.16
C PHE A 90 -2.81 -20.27 18.12
N GLU A 91 -2.96 -19.50 17.05
CA GLU A 91 -4.15 -18.67 16.80
C GLU A 91 -5.44 -19.50 16.85
N ARG A 92 -5.49 -20.61 16.11
CA ARG A 92 -6.67 -21.49 16.10
C ARG A 92 -7.00 -22.08 17.46
N ARG A 93 -5.98 -22.40 18.25
CA ARG A 93 -6.18 -22.90 19.61
C ARG A 93 -6.81 -21.82 20.48
N LEU A 94 -6.28 -20.60 20.45
CA LEU A 94 -6.82 -19.48 21.22
C LEU A 94 -8.26 -19.16 20.80
N GLN A 95 -8.58 -19.23 19.51
CA GLN A 95 -9.96 -19.08 19.01
C GLN A 95 -10.88 -20.15 19.62
N HIS A 96 -10.50 -21.43 19.59
CA HIS A 96 -11.32 -22.49 20.20
C HIS A 96 -11.46 -22.29 21.72
N GLU A 97 -10.38 -21.96 22.43
CA GLU A 97 -10.43 -21.72 23.87
C GLU A 97 -11.35 -20.54 24.23
N GLN A 98 -11.44 -19.51 23.39
CA GLN A 98 -12.34 -18.38 23.58
C GLN A 98 -13.83 -18.74 23.37
N PHE A 99 -14.13 -19.65 22.44
CA PHE A 99 -15.50 -20.16 22.27
C PHE A 99 -15.91 -21.14 23.37
N ASP A 100 -14.97 -21.98 23.82
CA ASP A 100 -15.20 -23.03 24.81
C ASP A 100 -15.24 -22.52 26.27
N THR A 101 -14.81 -21.28 26.54
CA THR A 101 -14.94 -20.63 27.87
C THR A 101 -16.40 -20.51 28.36
N MET A 102 -17.39 -20.87 27.56
CA MET A 102 -18.79 -20.99 27.96
C MET A 102 -19.10 -22.27 28.75
N ASP A 103 -18.17 -23.24 28.79
CA ASP A 103 -18.25 -24.48 29.59
C ASP A 103 -17.22 -24.44 30.75
N GLU A 104 -17.69 -24.25 31.99
CA GLU A 104 -16.88 -24.08 33.23
C GLU A 104 -15.84 -25.21 33.50
N LYS A 105 -15.94 -26.36 32.82
CA LYS A 105 -15.07 -27.52 33.05
C LYS A 105 -13.70 -27.45 32.34
N ASN A 106 -13.49 -26.51 31.42
CA ASN A 106 -12.30 -26.48 30.55
C ASN A 106 -11.24 -25.44 30.91
N GLU A 107 -11.48 -24.55 31.87
CA GLU A 107 -10.55 -23.46 32.22
C GLU A 107 -9.15 -23.94 32.62
N GLN A 108 -9.03 -25.15 33.19
CA GLN A 108 -7.76 -25.68 33.70
C GLN A 108 -6.72 -26.00 32.60
N PHE A 109 -7.15 -26.13 31.34
CA PHE A 109 -6.26 -26.43 30.20
C PHE A 109 -6.05 -25.25 29.25
N CYS A 110 -6.83 -24.18 29.40
CA CYS A 110 -6.73 -22.97 28.58
C CYS A 110 -5.43 -22.22 28.87
N LEU A 111 -4.86 -21.55 27.86
CA LEU A 111 -3.65 -20.75 28.03
C LEU A 111 -4.00 -19.39 28.63
N GLY A 112 -3.42 -19.07 29.79
CA GLY A 112 -3.52 -17.77 30.43
C GLY A 112 -2.59 -16.73 29.79
N LYS A 113 -2.67 -15.50 30.29
CA LYS A 113 -1.82 -14.37 29.83
C LYS A 113 -0.33 -14.66 30.03
N GLU A 114 0.03 -15.30 31.14
CA GLU A 114 1.43 -15.64 31.44
C GLU A 114 2.00 -16.65 30.43
N GLU A 115 1.27 -17.74 30.15
CA GLU A 115 1.71 -18.74 29.19
C GLU A 115 1.80 -18.18 27.76
N ARG A 116 0.85 -17.32 27.37
CA ARG A 116 0.87 -16.63 26.08
C ARG A 116 2.10 -15.73 25.95
N ALA A 117 2.38 -14.94 26.98
CA ALA A 117 3.55 -14.07 27.02
C ALA A 117 4.88 -14.85 26.94
N VAL A 118 5.00 -15.97 27.65
CA VAL A 118 6.19 -16.84 27.56
C VAL A 118 6.34 -17.43 26.16
N PHE A 119 5.26 -17.97 25.59
CA PHE A 119 5.27 -18.50 24.23
C PHE A 119 5.73 -17.45 23.21
N ILE A 120 5.19 -16.23 23.29
CA ILE A 120 5.52 -15.15 22.37
C ILE A 120 6.96 -14.68 22.54
N LYS A 121 7.48 -14.56 23.77
CA LYS A 121 8.90 -14.26 24.02
C LYS A 121 9.83 -15.27 23.34
N VAL A 122 9.47 -16.55 23.39
CA VAL A 122 10.25 -17.61 22.73
C VAL A 122 10.16 -17.49 21.21
N VAL A 123 8.97 -17.28 20.65
CA VAL A 123 8.78 -17.12 19.20
C VAL A 123 9.45 -15.86 18.65
N LEU A 124 9.48 -14.77 19.42
CA LEU A 124 10.16 -13.52 19.05
C LEU A 124 11.65 -13.73 18.72
N LYS A 125 12.34 -14.70 19.35
CA LYS A 125 13.72 -15.08 18.99
C LYS A 125 13.84 -15.50 17.52
N LEU A 126 12.84 -16.23 17.00
CA LEU A 126 12.82 -16.63 15.59
C LEU A 126 12.47 -15.46 14.67
N LEU A 127 11.52 -14.62 15.08
CA LEU A 127 11.06 -13.46 14.30
C LEU A 127 12.17 -12.42 14.15
N ASP A 128 12.91 -12.13 15.22
CA ASP A 128 14.01 -11.16 15.26
C ASP A 128 15.11 -11.48 14.25
N ARG A 129 15.44 -12.77 14.08
CA ARG A 129 16.43 -13.23 13.09
C ARG A 129 15.82 -13.35 11.69
N GLY A 130 14.63 -13.92 11.61
CA GLY A 130 13.99 -14.28 10.35
C GLY A 130 13.53 -13.09 9.51
N GLN A 131 13.22 -11.94 10.13
CA GLN A 131 12.79 -10.73 9.41
C GLN A 131 13.85 -10.19 8.44
N TYR A 132 15.12 -10.48 8.70
CA TYR A 132 16.26 -10.07 7.86
C TYR A 132 16.63 -11.14 6.83
N SER A 133 15.86 -12.24 6.73
CA SER A 133 16.14 -13.37 5.85
C SER A 133 16.26 -12.94 4.38
N LYS A 134 17.22 -13.52 3.68
CA LYS A 134 17.37 -13.38 2.21
C LYS A 134 16.37 -14.23 1.42
N ASP A 135 15.69 -15.16 2.09
CA ASP A 135 14.58 -15.92 1.52
C ASP A 135 13.27 -15.16 1.73
N ASP A 136 12.65 -14.73 0.63
CA ASP A 136 11.41 -13.94 0.59
C ASP A 136 10.27 -14.63 1.34
N SER A 137 10.14 -15.96 1.19
CA SER A 137 9.06 -16.72 1.79
C SER A 137 9.16 -16.74 3.31
N LEU A 138 10.38 -16.90 3.85
CA LEU A 138 10.61 -16.83 5.29
C LEU A 138 10.35 -15.42 5.82
N ALA A 139 10.88 -14.39 5.15
CA ALA A 139 10.71 -13.02 5.59
C ALA A 139 9.24 -12.56 5.59
N GLU A 140 8.49 -12.90 4.53
CA GLU A 140 7.04 -12.66 4.45
C GLU A 140 6.28 -13.41 5.57
N THR A 141 6.65 -14.67 5.82
CA THR A 141 6.07 -15.47 6.91
C THR A 141 6.31 -14.82 8.27
N VAL A 142 7.48 -14.22 8.48
CA VAL A 142 7.80 -13.48 9.70
C VAL A 142 6.92 -12.24 9.83
N SER A 143 6.71 -11.46 8.76
CA SER A 143 5.81 -10.30 8.80
C SER A 143 4.36 -10.68 9.14
N ILE A 144 3.84 -11.75 8.53
CA ILE A 144 2.49 -12.26 8.81
C ILE A 144 2.40 -12.85 10.23
N ALA A 145 3.42 -13.61 10.66
CA ALA A 145 3.47 -14.17 12.01
C ALA A 145 3.45 -13.04 13.06
N THR A 146 4.24 -12.00 12.84
CA THR A 146 4.33 -10.84 13.74
C THR A 146 2.98 -10.13 13.83
N SER A 147 2.28 -9.94 12.70
CA SER A 147 0.97 -9.28 12.71
C SER A 147 -0.10 -10.07 13.45
N ILE A 148 -0.15 -11.40 13.32
CA ILE A 148 -1.10 -12.23 14.06
C ILE A 148 -0.79 -12.15 15.57
N LEU A 149 0.48 -12.30 15.96
CA LEU A 149 0.88 -12.29 17.36
C LEU A 149 0.69 -10.91 18.02
N SER A 150 0.66 -9.84 17.23
CA SER A 150 0.37 -8.49 17.72
C SER A 150 -1.03 -8.36 18.35
N TYR A 151 -2.00 -9.18 17.95
CA TYR A 151 -3.32 -9.24 18.59
C TYR A 151 -3.32 -10.06 19.88
N VAL A 152 -2.35 -10.94 20.06
CA VAL A 152 -2.32 -11.87 21.21
C VAL A 152 -1.64 -11.24 22.41
N GLU A 153 -0.40 -10.75 22.26
CA GLU A 153 0.31 -9.99 23.30
C GLU A 153 0.89 -8.68 22.72
N PRO A 154 0.05 -7.65 22.55
CA PRO A 154 0.46 -6.38 21.94
C PRO A 154 1.65 -5.72 22.66
N SER A 155 1.71 -5.83 23.99
CA SER A 155 2.75 -5.21 24.83
C SER A 155 4.17 -5.70 24.52
N LEU A 156 4.32 -6.90 23.96
CA LEU A 156 5.62 -7.47 23.59
C LEU A 156 5.92 -7.30 22.10
N VAL A 157 4.91 -7.46 21.25
CA VAL A 157 5.10 -7.54 19.79
C VAL A 157 5.12 -6.14 19.14
N LEU A 158 4.30 -5.21 19.63
CA LEU A 158 4.24 -3.87 19.03
C LEU A 158 5.55 -3.07 19.18
N PRO A 159 6.25 -3.08 20.34
CA PRO A 159 7.57 -2.45 20.46
C PRO A 159 8.62 -3.06 19.52
N PHE A 160 8.55 -4.38 19.29
CA PHE A 160 9.41 -5.07 18.34
C PHE A 160 9.16 -4.58 16.91
N VAL A 161 7.90 -4.59 16.45
CA VAL A 161 7.49 -4.09 15.12
C VAL A 161 7.97 -2.66 14.90
N ALA A 162 7.74 -1.80 15.90
CA ALA A 162 8.09 -0.40 15.89
C ALA A 162 9.60 -0.16 15.74
N THR A 163 10.41 -0.81 16.57
CA THR A 163 11.87 -0.67 16.57
C THR A 163 12.45 -1.11 15.24
N ASN A 164 11.98 -2.25 14.71
CA ASN A 164 12.45 -2.77 13.42
C ASN A 164 12.09 -1.85 12.25
N PHE A 165 10.90 -1.25 12.29
CA PHE A 165 10.49 -0.30 11.27
C PHE A 165 11.38 0.94 11.25
N GLN A 166 11.67 1.52 12.42
CA GLN A 166 12.57 2.67 12.53
C GLN A 166 13.97 2.35 11.98
N LEU A 167 14.54 1.21 12.39
CA LEU A 167 15.85 0.77 11.90
C LEU A 167 15.88 0.57 10.38
N ALA A 168 14.81 0.00 9.81
CA ALA A 168 14.72 -0.25 8.38
C ALA A 168 14.60 1.05 7.57
N LEU A 169 13.95 2.08 8.11
CA LEU A 169 13.78 3.38 7.47
C LEU A 169 15.07 4.20 7.46
N GLU A 170 15.86 4.12 8.54
CA GLU A 170 17.18 4.76 8.64
C GLU A 170 18.22 4.10 7.72
N THR A 171 18.01 2.82 7.37
CA THR A 171 18.97 2.05 6.57
C THR A 171 18.82 2.34 5.07
N THR A 172 19.85 2.92 4.45
CA THR A 172 19.82 3.27 3.02
C THR A 172 20.18 2.12 2.08
N THR A 173 20.84 1.07 2.56
CA THR A 173 21.47 0.03 1.73
C THR A 173 20.70 -1.29 1.65
N ALA A 174 19.70 -1.50 2.51
CA ALA A 174 19.00 -2.79 2.66
C ALA A 174 17.50 -2.70 2.33
N THR A 175 17.19 -2.42 1.07
CA THR A 175 15.80 -2.18 0.58
C THR A 175 14.83 -3.33 0.84
N HIS A 176 15.30 -4.58 0.83
CA HIS A 176 14.48 -5.76 1.16
C HIS A 176 13.98 -5.76 2.61
N GLN A 177 14.79 -5.27 3.54
CA GLN A 177 14.42 -5.20 4.96
C GLN A 177 13.29 -4.19 5.17
N LEU A 178 13.32 -3.08 4.44
CA LEU A 178 12.24 -2.09 4.48
C LEU A 178 10.90 -2.68 4.03
N LYS A 179 10.88 -3.46 2.94
CA LYS A 179 9.66 -4.11 2.47
C LYS A 179 9.01 -4.99 3.56
N ASN A 180 9.81 -5.81 4.25
CA ASN A 180 9.31 -6.70 5.30
C ASN A 180 8.87 -5.93 6.55
N ALA A 181 9.64 -4.91 6.94
CA ALA A 181 9.31 -4.06 8.08
C ALA A 181 8.00 -3.28 7.86
N VAL A 182 7.82 -2.71 6.67
CA VAL A 182 6.57 -2.05 6.25
C VAL A 182 5.40 -3.02 6.27
N THR A 183 5.58 -4.24 5.75
CA THR A 183 4.54 -5.26 5.75
C THR A 183 4.13 -5.64 7.19
N SER A 184 5.10 -5.78 8.09
CA SER A 184 4.85 -6.07 9.51
C SER A 184 4.05 -4.97 10.20
N VAL A 185 4.41 -3.70 9.98
CA VAL A 185 3.66 -2.55 10.54
C VAL A 185 2.27 -2.47 9.93
N ALA A 186 2.18 -2.57 8.61
CA ALA A 186 0.92 -2.46 7.87
C ALA A 186 -0.12 -3.48 8.38
N PHE A 187 0.28 -4.74 8.48
CA PHE A 187 -0.61 -5.80 8.96
C PHE A 187 -0.90 -5.71 10.47
N SER A 188 0.00 -5.08 11.25
CA SER A 188 -0.21 -4.83 12.68
C SER A 188 -1.00 -3.54 12.96
N GLY A 189 -1.35 -2.76 11.93
CA GLY A 189 -1.97 -1.43 12.06
C GLY A 189 -3.24 -1.40 12.93
N ARG A 190 -4.14 -2.37 12.74
CA ARG A 190 -5.35 -2.47 13.57
C ARG A 190 -5.06 -2.92 15.00
N ALA A 191 -4.10 -3.81 15.22
CA ALA A 191 -3.70 -4.21 16.57
C ALA A 191 -3.05 -3.04 17.34
N LEU A 192 -2.24 -2.22 16.65
CA LEU A 192 -1.70 -0.97 17.18
C LEU A 192 -2.82 -0.04 17.67
N LEU A 193 -3.83 0.22 16.84
CA LEU A 193 -4.95 1.10 17.22
C LEU A 193 -5.83 0.50 18.34
N LEU A 194 -6.18 -0.78 18.25
CA LEU A 194 -7.01 -1.45 19.27
C LEU A 194 -6.32 -1.53 20.63
N SER A 195 -5.01 -1.82 20.65
CA SER A 195 -4.23 -1.82 21.89
C SER A 195 -4.27 -0.45 22.55
N SER A 196 -4.30 0.62 21.74
CA SER A 196 -4.40 1.99 22.22
C SER A 196 -5.78 2.34 22.80
N LEU A 197 -6.86 1.87 22.17
CA LEU A 197 -8.24 2.06 22.64
C LEU A 197 -8.57 1.26 23.91
N CYS A 198 -7.92 0.11 24.12
CA CYS A 198 -8.12 -0.69 25.33
C CYS A 198 -7.41 -0.08 26.55
N SER A 199 -6.22 0.49 26.39
CA SER A 199 -5.49 1.13 27.51
C SER A 199 -6.12 2.46 27.95
N THR A 200 -6.85 3.17 27.08
CA THR A 200 -7.62 4.37 27.49
C THR A 200 -8.72 4.04 28.52
N GLN A 201 -9.21 2.80 28.54
CA GLN A 201 -10.23 2.36 29.52
C GLN A 201 -9.61 1.90 30.85
N SER A 202 -8.31 1.59 30.90
CA SER A 202 -7.63 1.12 32.11
C SER A 202 -6.92 2.21 32.91
N GLY A 203 -6.97 3.48 32.48
CA GLY A 203 -6.40 4.62 33.20
C GLY A 203 -4.87 4.78 33.12
N ASP A 204 -4.18 3.94 32.32
CA ASP A 204 -2.74 4.04 32.08
C ASP A 204 -2.45 5.00 30.91
N SER A 205 -2.53 6.31 31.18
CA SER A 205 -2.31 7.39 30.20
C SER A 205 -0.96 7.31 29.49
N SER A 206 0.10 6.85 30.17
CA SER A 206 1.48 6.93 29.67
C SER A 206 1.79 5.98 28.52
N MET A 207 1.16 4.81 28.46
CA MET A 207 1.43 3.81 27.41
C MET A 207 0.71 4.15 26.09
N ILE A 208 -0.40 4.90 26.18
CA ILE A 208 -1.19 5.40 25.06
C ILE A 208 -0.40 6.47 24.31
N ASP A 209 0.12 7.46 25.04
CA ASP A 209 0.92 8.55 24.48
C ASP A 209 2.15 7.98 23.76
N THR A 210 2.83 7.00 24.37
CA THR A 210 4.01 6.34 23.77
C THR A 210 3.68 5.63 22.45
N LEU A 211 2.52 4.97 22.33
CA LEU A 211 2.14 4.24 21.12
C LEU A 211 1.64 5.18 20.01
N TYR A 212 0.91 6.24 20.37
CA TYR A 212 0.54 7.27 19.40
C TYR A 212 1.76 8.05 18.94
N ASP A 213 2.63 8.48 19.85
CA ASP A 213 3.90 9.11 19.51
C ASP A 213 4.70 8.22 18.57
N LEU A 214 4.66 6.90 18.76
CA LEU A 214 5.31 5.97 17.86
C LEU A 214 4.66 5.91 16.47
N ILE A 215 3.32 5.90 16.37
CA ILE A 215 2.61 5.95 15.09
C ILE A 215 2.86 7.29 14.39
N VAL A 216 2.79 8.41 15.12
CA VAL A 216 3.05 9.77 14.61
C VAL A 216 4.49 9.89 14.13
N THR A 217 5.44 9.46 14.96
CA THR A 217 6.87 9.49 14.64
C THR A 217 7.15 8.58 13.44
N SER A 218 6.55 7.39 13.39
CA SER A 218 6.68 6.48 12.26
C SER A 218 6.12 7.07 10.98
N LEU A 219 4.94 7.71 11.03
CA LEU A 219 4.31 8.34 9.89
C LEU A 219 5.07 9.59 9.41
N SER A 220 5.56 10.40 10.35
CA SER A 220 6.34 11.61 10.06
C SER A 220 7.71 11.27 9.50
N ASN A 221 8.38 10.27 10.09
CA ASN A 221 9.64 9.76 9.55
C ASN A 221 9.45 9.10 8.19
N ALA A 222 8.32 8.41 7.97
CA ALA A 222 8.05 7.78 6.69
C ALA A 222 8.01 8.80 5.54
N LEU A 223 7.56 10.03 5.78
CA LEU A 223 7.62 11.10 4.77
C LEU A 223 9.04 11.40 4.26
N LEU A 224 10.08 11.13 5.07
CA LEU A 224 11.49 11.25 4.64
C LEU A 224 11.86 10.21 3.58
N GLY A 225 11.12 9.10 3.50
CA GLY A 225 11.30 8.04 2.50
C GLY A 225 10.65 8.31 1.15
N MET A 226 9.88 9.42 1.00
CA MET A 226 9.29 9.82 -0.29
C MET A 226 10.33 10.56 -1.14
N ASP A 227 10.92 9.85 -2.10
CA ASP A 227 11.91 10.37 -3.04
C ASP A 227 11.71 9.72 -4.43
N ALA A 228 11.67 10.54 -5.49
CA ALA A 228 11.59 10.06 -6.87
C ALA A 228 12.81 9.20 -7.26
N ASN A 229 13.96 9.40 -6.59
CA ASN A 229 15.20 8.66 -6.85
C ASN A 229 15.31 7.33 -6.09
N ASP A 230 14.39 7.03 -5.18
CA ASP A 230 14.37 5.79 -4.42
C ASP A 230 12.99 5.10 -4.51
N PRO A 231 12.65 4.47 -5.65
CA PRO A 231 11.37 3.82 -5.87
C PRO A 231 10.96 2.83 -4.77
N PRO A 232 11.85 1.92 -4.30
CA PRO A 232 11.49 0.98 -3.23
C PRO A 232 11.08 1.67 -1.93
N LYS A 233 11.80 2.73 -1.50
CA LYS A 233 11.44 3.47 -0.28
C LYS A 233 10.15 4.27 -0.43
N THR A 234 9.95 4.89 -1.58
CA THR A 234 8.72 5.64 -1.87
C THR A 234 7.50 4.74 -1.86
N VAL A 235 7.57 3.58 -2.52
CA VAL A 235 6.45 2.61 -2.54
C VAL A 235 6.16 2.07 -1.14
N ALA A 236 7.19 1.70 -0.38
CA ALA A 236 7.07 1.27 1.01
C ALA A 236 6.37 2.33 1.89
N THR A 237 6.75 3.59 1.72
CA THR A 237 6.15 4.72 2.44
C THR A 237 4.66 4.87 2.10
N MET A 238 4.30 4.80 0.82
CA MET A 238 2.91 4.91 0.39
C MET A 238 2.05 3.75 0.91
N GLN A 239 2.59 2.52 0.91
CA GLN A 239 1.91 1.36 1.50
C GLN A 239 1.66 1.56 3.00
N LEU A 240 2.63 2.09 3.73
CA LEU A 240 2.49 2.39 5.15
C LEU A 240 1.41 3.45 5.40
N ILE A 241 1.44 4.56 4.66
CA ILE A 241 0.44 5.63 4.77
C ILE A 241 -0.96 5.06 4.50
N GLY A 242 -1.14 4.35 3.39
CA GLY A 242 -2.41 3.71 3.05
C GLY A 242 -2.87 2.74 4.13
N SER A 243 -1.94 1.95 4.69
CA SER A 243 -2.25 1.02 5.78
C SER A 243 -2.67 1.75 7.06
N ILE A 244 -1.99 2.81 7.46
CA ILE A 244 -2.35 3.57 8.66
C ILE A 244 -3.75 4.18 8.48
N PHE A 245 -3.99 4.90 7.38
CA PHE A 245 -5.27 5.54 7.12
C PHE A 245 -6.43 4.54 6.96
N SER A 246 -6.19 3.36 6.39
CA SER A 246 -7.24 2.32 6.27
C SER A 246 -7.73 1.79 7.62
N ASN A 247 -6.90 1.88 8.66
CA ASN A 247 -7.27 1.45 10.01
C ASN A 247 -7.93 2.58 10.82
N LEU A 248 -7.93 3.82 10.32
CA LEU A 248 -8.61 4.96 10.93
C LEU A 248 -10.09 4.98 10.51
N ALA A 249 -10.99 5.34 11.42
CA ALA A 249 -12.44 5.37 11.14
C ALA A 249 -12.82 6.54 10.22
N THR A 250 -12.82 7.76 10.75
CA THR A 250 -12.97 9.03 10.02
C THR A 250 -12.16 10.06 10.79
N VAL A 251 -11.28 10.80 10.12
CA VAL A 251 -10.30 11.64 10.81
C VAL A 251 -10.74 13.11 10.82
N GLY A 252 -10.65 13.76 11.98
CA GLY A 252 -11.02 15.17 12.16
C GLY A 252 -12.52 15.45 12.39
N VAL A 253 -13.23 14.55 13.09
CA VAL A 253 -14.68 14.68 13.40
C VAL A 253 -14.98 14.99 14.88
N SER A 254 -14.02 14.79 15.80
CA SER A 254 -14.11 15.22 17.21
C SER A 254 -12.72 15.44 17.81
N ASP A 255 -12.60 16.33 18.80
CA ASP A 255 -11.39 16.56 19.60
C ASP A 255 -11.20 15.48 20.69
N ASP A 256 -12.15 14.55 20.85
CA ASP A 256 -12.06 13.40 21.77
C ASP A 256 -11.18 12.25 21.23
N VAL A 257 -10.50 12.48 20.11
CA VAL A 257 -9.63 11.51 19.45
C VAL A 257 -8.18 11.81 19.87
N PRO A 258 -7.31 10.79 20.02
CA PRO A 258 -5.90 10.96 20.36
C PRO A 258 -5.20 12.09 19.59
N ALA A 259 -4.24 12.77 20.23
CA ALA A 259 -3.64 14.05 19.81
C ALA A 259 -3.27 14.14 18.32
N PHE A 260 -2.82 13.05 17.70
CA PHE A 260 -2.49 13.01 16.27
C PHE A 260 -3.67 13.15 15.32
N LEU A 261 -4.83 12.62 15.72
CA LEU A 261 -6.08 12.65 14.95
C LEU A 261 -6.87 13.94 15.20
N GLN A 262 -6.33 14.83 16.05
CA GLN A 262 -6.80 16.21 16.15
C GLN A 262 -6.57 16.93 14.82
N THR A 263 -7.54 17.75 14.47
CA THR A 263 -7.63 18.42 13.18
C THR A 263 -6.39 19.29 12.87
N SER A 264 -5.78 19.91 13.88
CA SER A 264 -4.61 20.79 13.72
C SER A 264 -3.35 20.03 13.33
N SER A 265 -2.94 19.03 14.11
CA SER A 265 -1.73 18.24 13.86
C SER A 265 -1.79 17.48 12.54
N LEU A 266 -2.97 16.95 12.19
CA LEU A 266 -3.15 16.27 10.90
C LEU A 266 -3.13 17.25 9.73
N SER A 267 -3.65 18.46 9.89
CA SER A 267 -3.56 19.51 8.85
C SER A 267 -2.10 19.82 8.51
N ASP A 268 -1.25 20.00 9.53
CA ASP A 268 0.18 20.28 9.33
C ASP A 268 0.89 19.10 8.66
N TRP A 269 0.57 17.87 9.09
CA TRP A 269 1.12 16.66 8.48
C TRP A 269 0.69 16.50 7.02
N LEU A 270 -0.58 16.76 6.69
CA LEU A 270 -1.08 16.72 5.32
C LEU A 270 -0.37 17.76 4.44
N ASP A 271 -0.08 18.94 4.99
CA ASP A 271 0.65 19.97 4.25
C ASP A 271 2.05 19.49 3.82
N GLU A 272 2.81 18.91 4.76
CA GLU A 272 4.14 18.35 4.48
C GLU A 272 4.04 17.14 3.53
N PHE A 273 3.07 16.25 3.75
CA PHE A 273 2.84 15.10 2.87
C PHE A 273 2.61 15.54 1.42
N PHE A 274 1.73 16.51 1.18
CA PHE A 274 1.48 17.01 -0.18
C PHE A 274 2.68 17.77 -0.74
N CYS A 275 3.42 18.52 0.07
CA CYS A 275 4.68 19.15 -0.37
C CYS A 275 5.66 18.10 -0.90
N ARG A 276 5.88 17.01 -0.14
CA ARG A 276 6.75 15.90 -0.55
C ARG A 276 6.22 15.17 -1.78
N LEU A 277 4.92 14.87 -1.82
CA LEU A 277 4.30 14.23 -2.98
C LEU A 277 4.50 15.08 -4.24
N PHE A 278 4.28 16.39 -4.16
CA PHE A 278 4.47 17.29 -5.30
C PHE A 278 5.93 17.32 -5.76
N SER A 279 6.88 17.34 -4.81
CA SER A 279 8.31 17.23 -5.15
C SER A 279 8.63 15.90 -5.82
N VAL A 280 8.06 14.78 -5.38
CA VAL A 280 8.21 13.49 -6.07
C VAL A 280 7.68 13.61 -7.49
N LEU A 281 6.42 14.05 -7.67
CA LEU A 281 5.79 14.17 -9.00
C LEU A 281 6.55 15.07 -9.97
N GLN A 282 7.14 16.17 -9.47
CA GLN A 282 7.95 17.09 -10.27
C GLN A 282 9.28 16.48 -10.74
N ASN A 283 9.82 15.50 -10.01
CA ASN A 283 11.09 14.84 -10.30
C ASN A 283 10.90 13.43 -10.87
N LEU A 284 9.67 13.02 -11.19
CA LEU A 284 9.43 11.74 -11.85
C LEU A 284 9.88 11.81 -13.31
N GLU A 285 10.81 10.94 -13.66
CA GLU A 285 11.18 10.68 -15.05
C GLU A 285 10.31 9.53 -15.59
N SER A 286 9.72 9.71 -16.77
CA SER A 286 9.00 8.60 -17.41
C SER A 286 9.97 7.53 -17.87
N SER A 287 9.67 6.26 -17.57
CA SER A 287 10.44 5.08 -18.01
C SER A 287 10.59 4.98 -19.53
N SER A 288 9.80 5.74 -20.30
CA SER A 288 9.75 5.71 -21.76
C SER A 288 10.86 6.47 -22.50
N ALA A 289 11.80 7.12 -21.80
CA ALA A 289 12.90 7.82 -22.47
C ALA A 289 13.87 6.87 -23.22
N ILE A 290 13.75 5.54 -23.07
CA ILE A 290 14.73 4.56 -23.59
C ILE A 290 14.19 3.71 -24.77
N ALA A 291 12.90 3.72 -25.10
CA ALA A 291 12.35 2.83 -26.13
C ALA A 291 11.77 3.59 -27.34
N GLU A 292 12.64 4.11 -28.20
CA GLU A 292 12.30 4.38 -29.60
C GLU A 292 12.07 3.03 -30.32
N GLY A 293 10.88 2.45 -30.16
CA GLY A 293 10.52 1.21 -30.86
C GLY A 293 9.19 0.65 -30.42
N TYR A 294 8.15 0.87 -31.23
CA TYR A 294 6.88 0.15 -31.29
C TYR A 294 6.58 -0.78 -30.10
N GLN A 295 6.11 -0.22 -28.99
CA GLN A 295 5.43 -0.99 -27.94
C GLN A 295 4.06 -0.39 -27.64
N THR A 296 3.10 -1.30 -27.52
CA THR A 296 1.66 -1.13 -27.39
C THR A 296 1.19 -0.82 -25.96
N SER A 297 2.01 -0.21 -25.09
CA SER A 297 1.48 0.33 -23.83
C SER A 297 0.88 1.70 -24.10
N ILE A 298 -0.40 1.85 -23.76
CA ILE A 298 -1.22 3.02 -24.12
C ILE A 298 -0.84 4.27 -23.30
N MET A 299 -0.04 4.12 -22.24
CA MET A 299 0.60 5.22 -21.51
C MET A 299 1.98 4.80 -20.98
N PRO A 300 3.01 5.66 -21.06
CA PRO A 300 4.21 5.48 -20.28
C PRO A 300 3.87 5.71 -18.81
N GLY A 301 4.18 4.77 -17.93
CA GLY A 301 3.99 4.95 -16.50
C GLY A 301 5.32 5.10 -15.79
N THR A 302 5.27 5.63 -14.59
CA THR A 302 6.41 5.61 -13.67
C THR A 302 6.29 4.40 -12.73
N PHE A 303 7.29 4.18 -11.88
CA PHE A 303 7.23 3.14 -10.84
C PHE A 303 6.00 3.26 -9.91
N LEU A 304 5.37 4.45 -9.83
CA LEU A 304 4.15 4.66 -9.05
C LEU A 304 2.90 4.03 -9.66
N VAL A 305 2.91 3.76 -10.98
CA VAL A 305 1.75 3.29 -11.74
C VAL A 305 2.01 1.94 -12.42
N GLU A 306 3.22 1.70 -12.93
CA GLU A 306 3.55 0.47 -13.67
C GLU A 306 3.73 -0.74 -12.74
N ASP A 307 4.37 -0.56 -11.59
CA ASP A 307 4.78 -1.68 -10.73
C ASP A 307 3.69 -2.12 -9.74
N SER A 308 2.76 -1.24 -9.35
CA SER A 308 1.66 -1.58 -8.43
C SER A 308 0.60 -0.47 -8.25
N PRO A 309 -0.68 -0.80 -7.96
CA PRO A 309 -1.72 0.19 -7.60
C PRO A 309 -1.55 0.88 -6.23
N HIS A 310 -0.41 0.76 -5.55
CA HIS A 310 -0.22 1.33 -4.20
C HIS A 310 -0.44 2.84 -4.14
N TYR A 311 0.03 3.59 -5.14
CA TYR A 311 -0.08 5.04 -5.18
C TYR A 311 -1.53 5.51 -5.16
N PHE A 312 -2.34 5.01 -6.10
CA PHE A 312 -3.75 5.38 -6.20
C PHE A 312 -4.55 4.89 -5.00
N CYS A 313 -4.34 3.65 -4.56
CA CYS A 313 -5.00 3.07 -3.39
C CYS A 313 -4.73 3.89 -2.12
N MET A 314 -3.48 4.32 -1.91
CA MET A 314 -3.12 5.18 -0.78
C MET A 314 -3.86 6.51 -0.84
N LEU A 315 -3.92 7.16 -2.01
CA LEU A 315 -4.62 8.43 -2.18
C LEU A 315 -6.12 8.32 -1.94
N GLU A 316 -6.78 7.29 -2.48
CA GLU A 316 -8.21 7.07 -2.29
C GLU A 316 -8.56 6.86 -0.82
N ILE A 317 -7.77 6.04 -0.12
CA ILE A 317 -7.96 5.80 1.32
C ILE A 317 -7.70 7.09 2.10
N ALA A 318 -6.57 7.76 1.86
CA ALA A 318 -6.18 8.93 2.62
C ALA A 318 -7.19 10.08 2.46
N LEU A 319 -7.53 10.44 1.21
CA LEU A 319 -8.47 11.53 0.92
C LEU A 319 -9.92 11.19 1.27
N GLY A 320 -10.32 9.93 1.08
CA GLY A 320 -11.68 9.46 1.39
C GLY A 320 -11.99 9.44 2.89
N LYS A 321 -10.96 9.29 3.73
CA LYS A 321 -11.06 9.28 5.20
C LYS A 321 -11.01 10.65 5.87
N LEU A 322 -10.70 11.72 5.12
CA LEU A 322 -10.64 13.08 5.65
C LEU A 322 -12.03 13.63 5.95
N SER A 323 -12.15 14.35 7.06
CA SER A 323 -13.29 15.24 7.28
C SER A 323 -13.39 16.29 6.16
N LYS A 324 -14.61 16.77 5.91
CA LYS A 324 -14.88 17.76 4.86
C LYS A 324 -13.99 19.01 4.97
N THR A 325 -13.66 19.44 6.18
CA THR A 325 -12.79 20.60 6.42
C THR A 325 -11.36 20.35 5.94
N LEU A 326 -10.75 19.23 6.37
CA LEU A 326 -9.39 18.85 5.99
C LEU A 326 -9.28 18.51 4.50
N PHE A 327 -10.30 17.85 3.96
CA PHE A 327 -10.39 17.58 2.53
C PHE A 327 -10.40 18.88 1.73
N ASN A 328 -11.21 19.88 2.10
CA ASN A 328 -11.27 21.15 1.39
C ASN A 328 -9.96 21.94 1.45
N GLN A 329 -9.20 21.85 2.55
CA GLN A 329 -7.87 22.45 2.64
C GLN A 329 -6.88 21.75 1.69
N SER A 330 -6.85 20.42 1.74
CA SER A 330 -6.03 19.58 0.86
C SER A 330 -6.35 19.81 -0.62
N LEU A 331 -7.64 19.84 -0.97
CA LEU A 331 -8.14 20.06 -2.32
C LEU A 331 -7.66 21.40 -2.90
N LYS A 332 -7.70 22.48 -2.11
CA LYS A 332 -7.19 23.79 -2.57
C LYS A 332 -5.70 23.76 -2.87
N LYS A 333 -4.92 23.06 -2.04
CA LYS A 333 -3.47 22.90 -2.23
C LYS A 333 -3.17 22.07 -3.49
N ILE A 334 -3.87 20.95 -3.68
CA ILE A 334 -3.78 20.10 -4.87
C ILE A 334 -4.19 20.89 -6.12
N ALA A 335 -5.31 21.60 -6.09
CA ALA A 335 -5.76 22.43 -7.21
C ALA A 335 -4.76 23.51 -7.57
N LYS A 336 -4.13 24.16 -6.59
CA LYS A 336 -3.06 25.14 -6.84
C LYS A 336 -1.87 24.48 -7.55
N PHE A 337 -1.46 23.28 -7.13
CA PHE A 337 -0.36 22.55 -7.77
C PHE A 337 -0.70 22.15 -9.21
N VAL A 338 -1.86 21.54 -9.44
CA VAL A 338 -2.30 21.05 -10.76
C VAL A 338 -2.43 22.19 -11.77
N ASN A 339 -2.95 23.35 -11.35
CA ASN A 339 -3.09 24.51 -12.24
C ASN A 339 -1.77 25.25 -12.51
N ALA A 340 -0.75 25.06 -11.66
CA ALA A 340 0.54 25.74 -11.78
C ALA A 340 1.62 24.93 -12.53
N ASN A 341 1.41 23.62 -12.72
CA ASN A 341 2.43 22.73 -13.25
C ASN A 341 1.89 21.89 -14.42
N ILE A 342 2.65 21.85 -15.51
CA ILE A 342 2.46 20.92 -16.63
C ILE A 342 3.57 19.88 -16.52
N LEU A 343 3.21 18.64 -16.20
CA LEU A 343 4.15 17.54 -15.95
C LEU A 343 3.88 16.39 -16.92
N PRO A 344 4.28 16.48 -18.20
CA PRO A 344 4.02 15.42 -19.18
C PRO A 344 4.59 14.07 -18.73
N GLY A 345 5.68 14.09 -17.96
CA GLY A 345 6.34 12.90 -17.43
C GLY A 345 5.59 12.17 -16.30
N ALA A 346 4.61 12.83 -15.68
CA ALA A 346 3.82 12.32 -14.56
C ALA A 346 2.30 12.45 -14.81
N THR A 347 1.90 12.38 -16.09
CA THR A 347 0.50 12.62 -16.53
C THR A 347 -0.48 11.68 -15.83
N SER A 348 -0.14 10.40 -15.74
CA SER A 348 -0.98 9.37 -15.13
C SER A 348 -1.13 9.61 -13.63
N GLU A 349 -0.03 9.94 -12.97
CA GLU A 349 0.06 10.17 -11.54
C GLU A 349 -0.74 11.41 -11.12
N VAL A 350 -0.58 12.53 -11.84
CA VAL A 350 -1.38 13.74 -11.61
C VAL A 350 -2.86 13.47 -11.87
N GLY A 351 -3.18 12.71 -12.93
CA GLY A 351 -4.55 12.27 -13.22
C GLY A 351 -5.16 11.45 -12.08
N LEU A 352 -4.40 10.49 -11.52
CA LEU A 352 -4.83 9.65 -10.41
C LEU A 352 -4.99 10.43 -9.10
N LEU A 353 -4.13 11.43 -8.84
CA LEU A 353 -4.29 12.35 -7.71
C LEU A 353 -5.61 13.13 -7.79
N CYS A 354 -5.91 13.69 -8.96
CA CYS A 354 -7.18 14.36 -9.20
C CYS A 354 -8.36 13.38 -9.13
N CYS A 355 -8.20 12.16 -9.65
CA CYS A 355 -9.22 11.11 -9.61
C CYS A 355 -9.59 10.74 -8.16
N ALA A 356 -8.60 10.58 -7.28
CA ALA A 356 -8.85 10.29 -5.87
C ALA A 356 -9.61 11.43 -5.17
N CYS A 357 -9.34 12.69 -5.53
CA CYS A 357 -10.11 13.84 -5.03
C CYS A 357 -11.57 13.80 -5.51
N VAL A 358 -11.76 13.57 -6.81
CA VAL A 358 -13.08 13.51 -7.46
C VAL A 358 -13.89 12.34 -6.94
N HIS A 359 -13.27 11.19 -6.70
CA HIS A 359 -13.94 10.02 -6.13
C HIS A 359 -14.40 10.27 -4.68
N SER A 360 -13.57 10.95 -3.87
CA SER A 360 -13.87 11.20 -2.46
C SER A 360 -15.02 12.20 -2.25
N TYR A 361 -14.97 13.35 -2.93
CA TYR A 361 -15.98 14.41 -2.85
C TYR A 361 -16.23 15.03 -4.24
N PRO A 362 -17.09 14.39 -5.07
CA PRO A 362 -17.27 14.75 -6.47
C PRO A 362 -17.71 16.21 -6.70
N GLU A 363 -18.61 16.73 -5.88
CA GLU A 363 -19.16 18.09 -6.05
C GLU A 363 -18.08 19.14 -5.85
N GLU A 364 -17.41 19.13 -4.69
CA GLU A 364 -16.35 20.08 -4.35
C GLU A 364 -15.14 19.94 -5.29
N ALA A 365 -14.68 18.71 -5.53
CA ALA A 365 -13.53 18.45 -6.39
C ALA A 365 -13.79 18.91 -7.84
N SER A 366 -15.03 18.77 -8.34
CA SER A 366 -15.35 19.24 -9.69
C SER A 366 -15.19 20.76 -9.85
N VAL A 367 -15.51 21.53 -8.82
CA VAL A 367 -15.41 23.00 -8.85
C VAL A 367 -13.95 23.46 -8.85
N TYR A 368 -13.09 22.80 -8.07
CA TYR A 368 -11.68 23.20 -7.91
C TYR A 368 -10.72 22.55 -8.91
N LEU A 369 -11.05 21.40 -9.49
CA LEU A 369 -10.18 20.66 -10.42
C LEU A 369 -10.79 20.56 -11.82
N VAL A 370 -11.95 19.90 -11.95
CA VAL A 370 -12.54 19.58 -13.26
C VAL A 370 -12.86 20.85 -14.05
N LYS A 371 -13.56 21.81 -13.43
CA LYS A 371 -13.94 23.06 -14.09
C LYS A 371 -12.74 23.90 -14.53
N PRO A 372 -11.73 24.20 -13.69
CA PRO A 372 -10.53 24.92 -14.13
C PRO A 372 -9.81 24.22 -15.28
N ILE A 373 -9.59 22.91 -15.20
CA ILE A 373 -8.92 22.15 -16.27
C ILE A 373 -9.72 22.24 -17.58
N LEU A 374 -11.04 22.08 -17.54
CA LEU A 374 -11.92 22.24 -18.71
C LEU A 374 -11.79 23.64 -19.33
N MET A 375 -11.83 24.69 -18.53
CA MET A 375 -11.72 26.07 -19.02
C MET A 375 -10.35 26.33 -19.64
N THR A 376 -9.27 25.83 -19.03
CA THR A 376 -7.92 25.91 -19.60
C THR A 376 -7.84 25.21 -20.95
N ILE A 377 -8.39 24.00 -21.09
CA ILE A 377 -8.43 23.29 -22.37
C ILE A 377 -9.23 24.06 -23.42
N MET A 378 -10.42 24.56 -23.06
CA MET A 378 -11.26 25.35 -23.97
C MET A 378 -10.52 26.58 -24.48
N SER A 379 -9.93 27.38 -23.58
CA SER A 379 -9.14 28.56 -23.95
C SER A 379 -7.91 28.21 -24.79
N SER A 380 -7.31 27.04 -24.60
CA SER A 380 -6.16 26.55 -25.38
C SER A 380 -6.55 26.15 -26.81
N PHE A 381 -7.82 25.82 -27.06
CA PHE A 381 -8.34 25.54 -28.40
C PHE A 381 -8.79 26.81 -29.15
N GLU A 382 -8.99 27.94 -28.47
CA GLU A 382 -9.39 29.19 -29.11
C GLU A 382 -8.34 29.65 -30.14
N GLY A 383 -8.79 29.88 -31.38
CA GLY A 383 -7.91 30.31 -32.47
C GLY A 383 -6.98 29.22 -33.04
N THR A 384 -7.14 27.96 -32.60
CA THR A 384 -6.38 26.84 -33.18
C THR A 384 -6.92 26.42 -34.55
N PRO A 385 -6.05 25.95 -35.46
CA PRO A 385 -6.50 25.45 -36.76
C PRO A 385 -7.35 24.18 -36.58
N THR A 386 -8.44 24.07 -37.34
CA THR A 386 -9.32 22.90 -37.33
C THR A 386 -9.19 22.11 -38.63
N THR A 387 -9.29 20.79 -38.53
CA THR A 387 -9.22 19.89 -39.68
C THR A 387 -10.55 19.72 -40.43
N GLY A 388 -11.66 20.18 -39.84
CA GLY A 388 -13.00 20.10 -40.44
C GLY A 388 -13.64 18.71 -40.47
N TYR A 389 -13.00 17.67 -39.90
CA TYR A 389 -13.51 16.29 -39.99
C TYR A 389 -14.79 15.99 -39.19
N VAL A 390 -15.11 16.78 -38.16
CA VAL A 390 -16.20 16.48 -37.19
C VAL A 390 -17.46 17.34 -37.40
N GLY A 391 -17.55 18.07 -38.52
CA GLY A 391 -18.75 18.82 -38.91
C GLY A 391 -18.85 18.87 -40.43
N ARG A 392 -20.07 18.81 -40.98
CA ARG A 392 -20.35 18.84 -42.43
C ARG A 392 -20.04 20.19 -43.11
N GLU A 393 -19.18 21.02 -42.56
CA GLU A 393 -18.78 22.28 -43.17
C GLU A 393 -17.33 22.16 -43.63
N VAL A 394 -17.15 21.98 -44.93
CA VAL A 394 -15.85 22.08 -45.61
C VAL A 394 -15.62 23.57 -45.93
N PRO A 395 -14.68 24.27 -45.28
CA PRO A 395 -14.28 25.59 -45.75
C PRO A 395 -13.41 25.41 -46.99
N ASN A 396 -13.77 26.13 -48.04
CA ASN A 396 -12.97 26.26 -49.26
C ASN A 396 -11.65 26.99 -48.94
N ASN A 397 -10.55 26.44 -49.45
CA ASN A 397 -9.23 27.06 -49.59
C ASN A 397 -8.46 27.37 -48.28
N MET A 398 -7.68 26.39 -47.79
CA MET A 398 -6.39 26.72 -47.17
C MET A 398 -5.36 25.62 -47.45
N SER A 399 -4.45 25.92 -48.38
CA SER A 399 -3.24 25.16 -48.65
C SER A 399 -2.13 25.59 -47.68
N THR A 400 -2.16 25.08 -46.45
CA THR A 400 -0.99 24.94 -45.57
C THR A 400 -1.33 23.82 -44.58
N LYS A 401 -0.40 22.88 -44.34
CA LYS A 401 -0.53 21.91 -43.25
C LYS A 401 -0.54 22.70 -41.94
N ALA A 402 -1.71 23.13 -41.48
CA ALA A 402 -1.84 23.85 -40.24
C ALA A 402 -1.56 22.87 -39.10
N THR A 403 -0.44 23.03 -38.43
CA THR A 403 0.02 22.16 -37.34
C THR A 403 0.00 22.94 -36.04
N LEU A 404 -0.37 22.27 -34.94
CA LEU A 404 -0.23 22.86 -33.60
C LEU A 404 1.25 23.09 -33.29
N SER A 405 1.55 24.10 -32.47
CA SER A 405 2.92 24.25 -31.96
C SER A 405 3.24 23.08 -31.02
N PRO A 406 4.49 22.58 -30.97
CA PRO A 406 4.83 21.44 -30.12
C PRO A 406 4.52 21.65 -28.63
N ALA A 407 4.68 22.88 -28.14
CA ALA A 407 4.36 23.24 -26.76
C ALA A 407 2.85 23.18 -26.48
N LEU A 408 2.03 23.70 -27.39
CA LEU A 408 0.57 23.66 -27.27
C LEU A 408 0.03 22.24 -27.41
N GLU A 409 0.56 21.46 -28.36
CA GLU A 409 0.22 20.05 -28.52
C GLU A 409 0.49 19.25 -27.24
N THR A 410 1.67 19.44 -26.64
CA THR A 410 2.06 18.77 -25.39
C THR A 410 1.17 19.19 -24.22
N ALA A 411 0.84 20.48 -24.11
CA ALA A 411 -0.05 20.98 -23.07
C ALA A 411 -1.48 20.44 -23.22
N LEU A 412 -2.03 20.43 -24.45
CA LEU A 412 -3.36 19.88 -24.72
C LEU A 412 -3.42 18.37 -24.47
N ASP A 413 -2.44 17.61 -24.93
CA ASP A 413 -2.34 16.16 -24.66
C ASP A 413 -2.29 15.88 -23.15
N TYR A 414 -1.46 16.64 -22.40
CA TYR A 414 -1.38 16.55 -20.94
C TYR A 414 -2.71 16.83 -20.26
N TYR A 415 -3.32 18.01 -20.48
CA TYR A 415 -4.56 18.38 -19.78
C TYR A 415 -5.74 17.48 -20.14
N LEU A 416 -5.87 17.06 -21.40
CA LEU A 416 -6.92 16.13 -21.83
C LEU A 416 -6.77 14.77 -21.13
N ARG A 417 -5.55 14.25 -21.01
CA ARG A 417 -5.27 12.98 -20.33
C ARG A 417 -5.48 13.07 -18.83
N VAL A 418 -4.98 14.13 -18.19
CA VAL A 418 -5.22 14.39 -16.76
C VAL A 418 -6.72 14.45 -16.51
N LEU A 419 -7.47 15.21 -17.29
CA LEU A 419 -8.92 15.31 -17.16
C LEU A 419 -9.60 13.95 -17.35
N ALA A 420 -9.22 13.20 -18.38
CA ALA A 420 -9.78 11.87 -18.66
C ALA A 420 -9.61 10.91 -17.48
N ILE A 421 -8.44 10.88 -16.85
CA ILE A 421 -8.20 10.03 -15.67
C ILE A 421 -8.98 10.57 -14.46
N SER A 422 -8.96 11.89 -14.26
CA SER A 422 -9.59 12.58 -13.11
C SER A 422 -11.09 12.29 -12.98
N ILE A 423 -11.79 12.15 -14.12
CA ILE A 423 -13.25 12.01 -14.13
C ILE A 423 -13.74 10.57 -14.09
N SER A 424 -12.85 9.58 -13.95
CA SER A 424 -13.22 8.15 -14.02
C SER A 424 -14.37 7.78 -13.08
N TYR A 425 -14.43 8.40 -11.90
CA TYR A 425 -15.45 8.17 -10.87
C TYR A 425 -16.33 9.41 -10.55
N ALA A 426 -16.35 10.42 -11.44
CA ALA A 426 -17.07 11.67 -11.20
C ALA A 426 -18.61 11.54 -11.20
N GLY A 427 -19.13 10.57 -11.95
CA GLY A 427 -20.55 10.21 -11.98
C GLY A 427 -21.46 11.35 -12.42
N PRO A 428 -22.60 11.58 -11.74
CA PRO A 428 -23.62 12.52 -12.18
C PRO A 428 -23.15 13.98 -12.20
N VAL A 429 -22.08 14.33 -11.49
CA VAL A 429 -21.52 15.69 -11.49
C VAL A 429 -21.07 16.13 -12.88
N LEU A 430 -20.69 15.19 -13.76
CA LEU A 430 -20.32 15.48 -15.15
C LEU A 430 -21.48 16.05 -15.98
N VAL A 431 -22.73 15.80 -15.59
CA VAL A 431 -23.91 16.32 -16.31
C VAL A 431 -23.94 17.85 -16.28
N SER A 432 -23.46 18.46 -15.18
CA SER A 432 -23.35 19.91 -15.03
C SER A 432 -22.37 20.55 -16.02
N TYR A 433 -21.44 19.77 -16.59
CA TYR A 433 -20.41 20.21 -17.53
C TYR A 433 -20.60 19.63 -18.93
N ARG A 434 -21.83 19.19 -19.25
CA ARG A 434 -22.14 18.45 -20.49
C ARG A 434 -21.73 19.19 -21.75
N GLU A 435 -22.03 20.48 -21.84
CA GLU A 435 -21.80 21.24 -23.08
C GLU A 435 -20.31 21.58 -23.23
N GLU A 436 -19.62 21.88 -22.13
CA GLU A 436 -18.18 22.07 -22.10
C GLU A 436 -17.42 20.80 -22.49
N LEU A 437 -17.81 19.64 -21.93
CA LEU A 437 -17.21 18.35 -22.25
C LEU A 437 -17.40 17.99 -23.73
N LYS A 438 -18.60 18.16 -24.28
CA LYS A 438 -18.84 17.96 -25.72
C LYS A 438 -17.98 18.87 -26.56
N HIS A 439 -17.90 20.15 -26.22
CA HIS A 439 -17.10 21.11 -26.96
C HIS A 439 -15.62 20.70 -26.96
N VAL A 440 -15.05 20.42 -25.78
CA VAL A 440 -13.66 19.97 -25.64
C VAL A 440 -13.39 18.69 -26.43
N ILE A 441 -14.27 17.69 -26.35
CA ILE A 441 -14.11 16.42 -27.09
C ILE A 441 -14.16 16.67 -28.60
N MET A 442 -15.11 17.50 -29.08
CA MET A 442 -15.21 17.84 -30.49
C MET A 442 -13.98 18.62 -30.98
N SER A 443 -13.53 19.62 -30.23
CA SER A 443 -12.31 20.38 -30.53
C SER A 443 -11.07 19.48 -30.56
N ALA A 444 -10.97 18.54 -29.63
CA ALA A 444 -9.88 17.57 -29.60
C ALA A 444 -9.84 16.72 -30.86
N PHE A 445 -10.98 16.18 -31.33
CA PHE A 445 -11.04 15.40 -32.58
C PHE A 445 -10.88 16.23 -33.86
N GLN A 446 -11.12 17.54 -33.80
CA GLN A 446 -10.89 18.45 -34.91
C GLN A 446 -9.44 18.94 -34.98
N ALA A 447 -8.62 18.70 -33.95
CA ALA A 447 -7.25 19.16 -33.90
C ALA A 447 -6.37 18.46 -34.96
N PRO A 448 -5.42 19.18 -35.59
CA PRO A 448 -4.48 18.60 -36.54
C PRO A 448 -3.32 17.88 -35.82
N SER A 449 -3.63 17.06 -34.81
CA SER A 449 -2.68 16.27 -34.04
C SER A 449 -3.29 14.93 -33.63
N TRP A 450 -2.64 13.84 -34.02
CA TRP A 450 -3.07 12.49 -33.61
C TRP A 450 -2.94 12.25 -32.10
N LYS A 451 -2.00 12.92 -31.43
CA LYS A 451 -1.83 12.82 -29.96
C LYS A 451 -3.02 13.44 -29.24
N VAL A 452 -3.38 14.67 -29.63
CA VAL A 452 -4.56 15.38 -29.10
C VAL A 452 -5.84 14.62 -29.42
N ASN A 453 -5.98 14.06 -30.63
CA ASN A 453 -7.10 13.19 -30.98
C ASN A 453 -7.18 11.95 -30.06
N GLY A 454 -6.05 11.30 -29.81
CA GLY A 454 -5.97 10.14 -28.91
C GLY A 454 -6.31 10.49 -27.45
N ALA A 455 -5.87 11.65 -26.96
CA ALA A 455 -6.26 12.15 -25.65
C ALA A 455 -7.76 12.48 -25.58
N GLY A 456 -8.34 13.03 -26.66
CA GLY A 456 -9.78 13.25 -26.80
C GLY A 456 -10.61 11.96 -26.78
N ASP A 457 -10.14 10.89 -27.46
CA ASP A 457 -10.75 9.54 -27.37
C ASP A 457 -10.72 9.01 -25.94
N HIS A 458 -9.59 9.17 -25.24
CA HIS A 458 -9.50 8.76 -23.84
C HIS A 458 -10.49 9.51 -22.94
N LEU A 459 -10.62 10.83 -23.12
CA LEU A 459 -11.60 11.65 -22.40
C LEU A 459 -13.03 11.18 -22.67
N LEU A 460 -13.39 10.92 -23.93
CA LEU A 460 -14.73 10.42 -24.29
C LEU A 460 -15.03 9.08 -23.61
N ARG A 461 -14.07 8.15 -23.62
CA ARG A 461 -14.22 6.85 -22.94
C ARG A 461 -14.42 7.02 -21.44
N SER A 462 -13.66 7.90 -20.80
CA SER A 462 -13.82 8.18 -19.36
C SER A 462 -15.16 8.81 -19.02
N VAL A 463 -15.67 9.74 -19.82
CA VAL A 463 -17.01 10.33 -19.63
C VAL A 463 -18.08 9.24 -19.68
N LEU A 464 -18.03 8.37 -20.70
CA LEU A 464 -18.99 7.28 -20.85
C LEU A 464 -18.84 6.24 -19.73
N GLY A 465 -17.60 5.86 -19.41
CA GLY A 465 -17.29 4.93 -18.33
C GLY A 465 -17.83 5.40 -16.99
N SER A 466 -17.62 6.68 -16.67
CA SER A 466 -18.09 7.27 -15.41
C SER A 466 -19.62 7.37 -15.31
N LEU A 467 -20.33 7.58 -16.42
CA LEU A 467 -21.79 7.71 -16.42
C LEU A 467 -22.53 6.37 -16.53
N VAL A 468 -21.90 5.33 -17.07
CA VAL A 468 -22.56 4.05 -17.39
C VAL A 468 -22.11 2.91 -16.47
N SER A 469 -20.90 2.97 -15.89
CA SER A 469 -20.38 1.89 -15.05
C SER A 469 -20.91 1.97 -13.62
N PHE A 470 -20.95 0.83 -12.94
CA PHE A 470 -21.25 0.75 -11.52
C PHE A 470 -19.94 0.72 -10.71
N TYR A 471 -19.82 1.63 -9.74
CA TYR A 471 -18.69 1.69 -8.82
C TYR A 471 -19.14 2.20 -7.45
N PRO A 472 -18.46 1.84 -6.35
CA PRO A 472 -18.80 2.32 -5.02
C PRO A 472 -18.48 3.83 -4.89
N LEU A 473 -19.28 4.60 -4.14
CA LEU A 473 -19.07 6.05 -3.93
C LEU A 473 -18.58 6.41 -2.52
N ASP A 474 -18.93 5.58 -1.53
CA ASP A 474 -18.62 5.83 -0.10
C ASP A 474 -17.77 4.70 0.48
N GLN A 475 -16.90 4.09 -0.33
CA GLN A 475 -16.07 2.94 0.10
C GLN A 475 -15.19 3.25 1.31
N TYR A 476 -14.74 4.50 1.43
CA TYR A 476 -13.77 4.94 2.42
C TYR A 476 -14.31 5.96 3.43
N LYS A 477 -15.58 6.37 3.34
CA LYS A 477 -16.17 7.29 4.33
C LYS A 477 -16.44 6.62 5.67
#